data_AF-R7D0X6-F1
#
_entry.id   AF-R7D0X6-F1
#
_cell.length_a   1.000
_cell.length_b   1.000
_cell.length_c   1.000
_cell.angle_alpha   90.00
_cell.angle_beta   90.00
_cell.angle_gamma   90.00
#
_symmetry.space_group_name_H-M   'P 1'
#
loop_
_entity.id
_entity.type
_entity.pdbx_description
1 polymer ?
#
loop_
_entity_poly.entity_id
_entity_poly.type
_entity_poly.pdbx_seq_one_letter_code
_entity_poly.pdbx_strand_id
1 'polypeptide(L)'
;MAQRVRYNFLGHVDTAIIEACDVTPDGKIYLTAAVGIAPTVARLADRIIVELNAAHSKNMIGMHDVYEPQDPPCRRAIEIYKPSDRIGVPYVQVDPAKIVGIVEVNKPDEARAFTAPDPVTDRIGQNVADFLAADMRAGRIPDTFLPLQSGVGNIANAVLGALGRNPDIPAFQMYTEVLQDSVVGLIKQGRVKFGSTCSLSVTNECLNDIYGNIDFFRDKLVLRPSEISNNPEVVRRLGLITINTALEVDLYGNVNSTHVCGTKMMNGIGGSGDFTRSAYLSIFTCPSVAKEGKISAIVPMVSHHDHSEHSVSIIVTEQGVADLRGKSPMERAELIIEHCAHPSYREMLWDYVKGSAKGHTRHSLSAAFAMHDTFLRTGDMRLTKWEEYIK
;
A
#
# COMPACT_ATOMS: atom_id res chain seq x y z
N MET A 1 -7.55 2.45 12.06
CA MET A 1 -7.24 2.92 13.44
C MET A 1 -8.33 3.80 14.02
N ALA A 2 -8.76 4.88 13.34
CA ALA A 2 -9.75 5.86 13.82
C ALA A 2 -10.97 5.28 14.58
N GLN A 3 -11.76 4.40 13.98
CA GLN A 3 -12.92 3.80 14.67
C GLN A 3 -12.57 3.04 15.96
N ARG A 4 -11.39 2.42 16.05
CA ARG A 4 -10.96 1.72 17.28
C ARG A 4 -10.69 2.71 18.42
N VAL A 5 -10.24 3.92 18.08
CA VAL A 5 -10.12 5.03 19.06
C VAL A 5 -11.52 5.46 19.51
N ARG A 6 -12.48 5.63 18.58
CA ARG A 6 -13.87 5.97 18.92
C ARG A 6 -14.56 4.94 19.81
N TYR A 7 -14.28 3.66 19.59
CA TYR A 7 -14.80 2.56 20.41
C TYR A 7 -14.07 2.41 21.75
N ASN A 8 -13.12 3.29 22.07
CA ASN A 8 -12.31 3.25 23.28
C ASN A 8 -11.48 1.96 23.43
N PHE A 9 -11.12 1.29 22.32
CA PHE A 9 -10.27 0.10 22.37
C PHE A 9 -8.79 0.43 22.63
N LEU A 10 -8.41 1.69 22.42
CA LEU A 10 -7.03 2.19 22.61
C LEU A 10 -6.93 3.13 23.82
N GLY A 11 -7.99 3.23 24.62
CA GLY A 11 -8.08 4.15 25.75
C GLY A 11 -8.46 5.57 25.37
N HIS A 12 -8.50 6.41 26.41
CA HIS A 12 -8.81 7.83 26.33
C HIS A 12 -7.73 8.61 25.56
N VAL A 13 -8.13 9.70 24.90
CA VAL A 13 -7.21 10.60 24.21
C VAL A 13 -7.10 11.87 25.05
N ASP A 14 -5.99 12.06 25.77
CA ASP A 14 -5.81 13.27 26.58
C ASP A 14 -5.50 14.50 25.73
N THR A 15 -4.69 14.33 24.68
CA THR A 15 -4.20 15.45 23.85
C THR A 15 -4.05 15.04 22.39
N ALA A 16 -4.49 15.92 21.49
CA ALA A 16 -4.20 15.84 20.07
C ALA A 16 -3.22 16.95 19.68
N ILE A 17 -2.13 16.59 19.01
CA ILE A 17 -1.21 17.53 18.36
C ILE A 17 -1.49 17.45 16.87
N ILE A 18 -1.86 18.57 16.26
CA ILE A 18 -2.32 18.61 14.87
C ILE A 18 -1.56 19.71 14.13
N GLU A 19 -0.88 19.34 13.07
CA GLU A 19 -0.27 20.30 12.15
C GLU A 19 -1.32 20.88 11.18
N ALA A 20 -1.25 22.19 10.96
CA ALA A 20 -2.20 22.93 10.15
C ALA A 20 -1.50 23.98 9.29
N CYS A 21 -2.02 24.22 8.08
CA CYS A 21 -1.64 25.38 7.28
C CYS A 21 -2.43 26.64 7.66
N ASP A 22 -3.59 26.48 8.30
CA ASP A 22 -4.39 27.57 8.84
C ASP A 22 -5.30 27.10 9.99
N VAL A 23 -5.60 28.02 10.91
CA VAL A 23 -6.57 27.80 11.99
C VAL A 23 -7.39 29.06 12.25
N THR A 24 -8.71 28.93 12.37
CA THR A 24 -9.61 30.08 12.52
C THR A 24 -10.12 30.25 13.95
N PRO A 25 -10.55 31.46 14.35
CA PRO A 25 -11.09 31.71 15.69
C PRO A 25 -12.32 30.87 16.06
N ASP A 26 -13.11 30.43 15.07
CA ASP A 26 -14.28 29.55 15.25
C ASP A 26 -13.92 28.06 15.23
N GLY A 27 -12.63 27.70 15.35
CA GLY A 27 -12.18 26.33 15.55
C GLY A 27 -12.12 25.48 14.27
N LYS A 28 -11.95 26.07 13.08
CA LYS A 28 -11.64 25.31 11.87
C LYS A 28 -10.15 25.13 11.75
N ILE A 29 -9.69 23.88 11.68
CA ILE A 29 -8.30 23.51 11.44
C ILE A 29 -8.16 23.03 9.99
N TYR A 30 -7.38 23.75 9.19
CA TYR A 30 -7.05 23.37 7.82
C TYR A 30 -5.71 22.63 7.82
N LEU A 31 -5.78 21.34 7.48
CA LEU A 31 -4.64 20.43 7.59
C LEU A 31 -3.56 20.73 6.54
N THR A 32 -2.42 20.07 6.67
CA THR A 32 -1.27 20.13 5.75
C THR A 32 -1.34 19.02 4.70
N ALA A 33 -0.20 18.44 4.31
CA ALA A 33 -0.08 17.45 3.22
C ALA A 33 -0.69 16.07 3.55
N ALA A 34 -1.30 15.89 4.72
CA ALA A 34 -1.91 14.63 5.17
C ALA A 34 -3.17 14.86 6.02
N VAL A 35 -4.03 13.83 6.09
CA VAL A 35 -5.19 13.82 7.01
C VAL A 35 -5.03 12.82 8.13
N GLY A 36 -4.70 11.57 7.80
CA GLY A 36 -4.55 10.49 8.75
C GLY A 36 -5.81 10.29 9.59
N ILE A 37 -5.66 10.33 10.91
CA ILE A 37 -6.75 10.20 11.89
C ILE A 37 -7.10 11.53 12.57
N ALA A 38 -6.61 12.66 12.03
CA ALA A 38 -6.75 13.99 12.64
C ALA A 38 -8.19 14.33 13.08
N PRO A 39 -9.25 14.09 12.26
CA PRO A 39 -10.62 14.41 12.67
C PRO A 39 -11.03 13.70 13.96
N THR A 40 -10.71 12.40 14.05
CA THR A 40 -11.08 11.57 15.20
C THR A 40 -10.34 11.97 16.46
N VAL A 41 -9.03 12.18 16.39
CA VAL A 41 -8.26 12.57 17.60
C VAL A 41 -8.62 13.99 18.04
N ALA A 42 -8.87 14.93 17.10
CA ALA A 42 -9.32 16.27 17.43
C ALA A 42 -10.67 16.27 18.16
N ARG A 43 -11.62 15.45 17.70
CA ARG A 43 -12.93 15.32 18.32
C ARG A 43 -12.85 14.70 19.71
N LEU A 44 -12.05 13.66 19.88
CA LEU A 44 -11.98 12.89 21.13
C LEU A 44 -11.05 13.49 22.19
N ALA A 45 -9.99 14.21 21.81
CA ALA A 45 -9.00 14.69 22.77
C ALA A 45 -9.58 15.65 23.80
N ASP A 46 -9.12 15.70 25.05
CA ASP A 46 -9.54 16.76 25.97
C ASP A 46 -8.96 18.13 25.55
N ARG A 47 -7.74 18.11 25.03
CA ARG A 47 -6.96 19.31 24.65
C ARG A 47 -6.35 19.16 23.27
N ILE A 48 -6.21 20.27 22.57
CA ILE A 48 -5.65 20.34 21.23
C ILE A 48 -4.51 21.34 21.22
N ILE A 49 -3.38 20.93 20.68
CA ILE A 49 -2.25 21.79 20.34
C ILE A 49 -2.18 21.84 18.81
N VAL A 50 -2.23 23.04 18.25
CA VAL A 50 -2.10 23.23 16.80
C VAL A 50 -0.68 23.68 16.49
N GLU A 51 0.02 22.93 15.63
CA GLU A 51 1.26 23.38 15.02
C GLU A 51 0.92 24.11 13.71
N LEU A 52 0.97 25.44 13.73
CA LEU A 52 0.67 26.27 12.57
C LEU A 52 1.93 26.40 11.70
N ASN A 53 2.02 25.59 10.65
CA ASN A 53 3.23 25.42 9.87
C ASN A 53 3.25 26.28 8.60
N ALA A 54 4.08 27.34 8.62
CA ALA A 54 4.27 28.25 7.50
C ALA A 54 4.94 27.60 6.26
N ALA A 55 5.52 26.40 6.39
CA ALA A 55 6.03 25.64 5.25
C ALA A 55 4.92 25.08 4.34
N HIS A 56 3.67 25.04 4.82
CA HIS A 56 2.52 24.56 4.06
C HIS A 56 1.65 25.72 3.57
N SER A 57 1.42 25.78 2.26
CA SER A 57 0.68 26.88 1.65
C SER A 57 -0.82 26.81 1.94
N LYS A 58 -1.40 27.93 2.39
CA LYS A 58 -2.87 28.08 2.54
C LYS A 58 -3.65 27.89 1.23
N ASN A 59 -2.98 27.95 0.08
CA ASN A 59 -3.58 27.63 -1.22
C ASN A 59 -4.22 26.24 -1.24
N MET A 60 -3.72 25.32 -0.41
CA MET A 60 -4.20 23.95 -0.33
C MET A 60 -5.58 23.81 0.33
N ILE A 61 -6.12 24.88 0.93
CA ILE A 61 -7.47 24.88 1.49
C ILE A 61 -8.47 24.50 0.38
N GLY A 62 -9.29 23.48 0.68
CA GLY A 62 -10.22 22.88 -0.29
C GLY A 62 -9.73 21.57 -0.89
N MET A 63 -8.46 21.19 -0.72
CA MET A 63 -7.93 19.92 -1.21
C MET A 63 -8.43 18.73 -0.38
N HIS A 64 -8.73 18.91 0.90
CA HIS A 64 -9.21 17.84 1.78
C HIS A 64 -10.72 17.58 1.65
N ASP A 65 -11.11 16.35 1.95
CA ASP A 65 -12.49 15.90 2.12
C ASP A 65 -12.59 15.15 3.46
N VAL A 66 -12.85 15.91 4.52
CA VAL A 66 -12.89 15.44 5.91
C VAL A 66 -14.29 14.94 6.24
N TYR A 67 -14.42 13.63 6.42
CA TYR A 67 -15.66 12.95 6.79
C TYR A 67 -15.36 11.88 7.85
N GLU A 68 -16.15 11.85 8.91
CA GLU A 68 -16.15 10.76 9.90
C GLU A 68 -17.50 10.02 9.85
N PRO A 69 -17.51 8.69 9.67
CA PRO A 69 -18.75 7.92 9.70
C PRO A 69 -19.32 7.84 11.12
N GLN A 70 -20.63 7.71 11.23
CA GLN A 70 -21.29 7.34 12.48
C GLN A 70 -20.83 5.95 12.93
N ASP A 71 -20.94 5.69 14.23
CA ASP A 71 -20.59 4.41 14.82
C ASP A 71 -21.79 3.44 14.89
N PRO A 72 -21.54 2.11 14.94
CA PRO A 72 -22.59 1.11 15.12
C PRO A 72 -23.39 1.36 16.41
N PRO A 73 -24.70 1.02 16.40
CA PRO A 73 -25.45 0.37 15.32
C PRO A 73 -26.01 1.35 14.27
N CYS A 74 -25.70 2.65 14.34
CA CYS A 74 -26.32 3.69 13.50
C CYS A 74 -25.51 4.05 12.24
N ARG A 75 -24.32 3.45 12.04
CA ARG A 75 -23.46 3.71 10.88
C ARG A 75 -24.23 3.63 9.56
N ARG A 76 -24.12 4.69 8.77
CA ARG A 76 -24.65 4.78 7.40
C ARG A 76 -23.57 4.39 6.38
N ALA A 77 -24.01 4.11 5.16
CA ALA A 77 -23.10 3.86 4.05
C ALA A 77 -22.23 5.08 3.76
N ILE A 78 -21.01 4.85 3.28
CA ILE A 78 -20.09 5.91 2.87
C ILE A 78 -20.42 6.25 1.41
N GLU A 79 -20.85 7.47 1.11
CA GLU A 79 -21.39 7.85 -0.21
C GLU A 79 -20.32 8.15 -1.27
N ILE A 80 -19.29 7.32 -1.36
CA ILE A 80 -18.27 7.36 -2.42
C ILE A 80 -18.59 6.27 -3.45
N TYR A 81 -18.82 6.70 -4.69
CA TYR A 81 -19.14 5.85 -5.85
C TYR A 81 -18.14 6.02 -7.01
N LYS A 82 -17.32 7.07 -6.98
CA LYS A 82 -16.12 7.25 -7.80
C LYS A 82 -14.99 7.92 -6.99
N PRO A 83 -13.71 7.75 -7.38
CA PRO A 83 -12.58 8.31 -6.64
C PRO A 83 -12.66 9.82 -6.35
N SER A 84 -13.37 10.58 -7.17
CA SER A 84 -13.49 12.05 -7.07
C SER A 84 -14.68 12.57 -6.26
N ASP A 85 -15.56 11.71 -5.73
CA ASP A 85 -16.68 12.16 -4.91
C ASP A 85 -16.22 12.83 -3.62
N ARG A 86 -16.80 13.96 -3.24
CA ARG A 86 -16.54 14.63 -1.96
C ARG A 86 -17.78 14.49 -1.07
N ILE A 87 -17.61 14.00 0.15
CA ILE A 87 -18.71 13.67 1.08
C ILE A 87 -18.61 14.39 2.42
N GLY A 88 -17.56 15.18 2.61
CA GLY A 88 -17.25 15.87 3.84
C GLY A 88 -17.01 17.37 3.63
N VAL A 89 -16.15 17.93 4.48
CA VAL A 89 -15.81 19.35 4.51
C VAL A 89 -14.29 19.54 4.40
N PRO A 90 -13.78 20.73 4.00
CA PRO A 90 -12.34 20.91 3.75
C PRO A 90 -11.51 21.23 5.01
N TYR A 91 -12.04 20.99 6.20
CA TYR A 91 -11.42 21.32 7.49
C TYR A 91 -11.82 20.32 8.57
N VAL A 92 -11.05 20.27 9.66
CA VAL A 92 -11.45 19.61 10.91
C VAL A 92 -12.11 20.66 11.81
N GLN A 93 -13.38 20.46 12.15
CA GLN A 93 -14.09 21.33 13.10
C GLN A 93 -13.82 20.88 14.54
N VAL A 94 -13.44 21.82 15.41
CA VAL A 94 -13.28 21.58 16.85
C VAL A 94 -13.99 22.67 17.65
N ASP A 95 -14.21 22.42 18.95
CA ASP A 95 -14.54 23.48 19.90
C ASP A 95 -13.27 24.31 20.14
N PRO A 96 -13.25 25.62 19.84
CA PRO A 96 -12.06 26.45 20.02
C PRO A 96 -11.58 26.48 21.48
N ALA A 97 -12.44 26.24 22.47
CA ALA A 97 -12.04 26.15 23.88
C ALA A 97 -11.11 24.96 24.18
N LYS A 98 -11.10 23.93 23.32
CA LYS A 98 -10.18 22.79 23.42
C LYS A 98 -8.77 23.13 22.92
N ILE A 99 -8.61 24.20 22.13
CA ILE A 99 -7.31 24.62 21.62
C ILE A 99 -6.57 25.34 22.76
N VAL A 100 -5.64 24.63 23.39
CA VAL A 100 -4.88 25.15 24.54
C VAL A 100 -3.60 25.89 24.13
N GLY A 101 -3.20 25.76 22.86
CA GLY A 101 -2.04 26.46 22.31
C GLY A 101 -1.94 26.33 20.80
N ILE A 102 -1.43 27.40 20.18
CA ILE A 102 -1.02 27.42 18.78
C ILE A 102 0.49 27.67 18.77
N VAL A 103 1.25 26.77 18.17
CA VAL A 103 2.70 26.84 18.04
C VAL A 103 3.02 27.15 16.59
N GLU A 104 3.59 28.33 16.33
CA GLU A 104 4.04 28.69 14.99
C GLU A 104 5.32 27.91 14.66
N VAL A 105 5.31 27.21 13.52
CA VAL A 105 6.46 26.47 13.02
C VAL A 105 6.68 26.79 11.54
N ASN A 106 7.87 26.51 11.04
CA ASN A 106 8.21 26.64 9.62
C ASN A 106 9.18 25.52 9.26
N LYS A 107 8.65 24.30 9.17
CA LYS A 107 9.45 23.10 8.96
C LYS A 107 8.90 22.33 7.74
N PRO A 108 9.69 22.19 6.66
CA PRO A 108 9.30 21.35 5.54
C PRO A 108 9.15 19.88 5.93
N ASP A 109 8.34 19.14 5.18
CA ASP A 109 8.17 17.69 5.37
C ASP A 109 9.48 16.93 5.17
N GLU A 110 9.66 15.85 5.93
CA GLU A 110 10.80 14.93 5.84
C GLU A 110 10.58 13.86 4.76
N ALA A 111 10.29 14.29 3.54
CA ALA A 111 10.10 13.38 2.41
C ALA A 111 11.44 12.95 1.79
N ARG A 112 11.57 11.66 1.49
CA ARG A 112 12.73 11.09 0.79
C ARG A 112 12.47 11.04 -0.71
N ALA A 113 13.45 11.47 -1.49
CA ALA A 113 13.44 11.23 -2.93
C ALA A 113 13.54 9.72 -3.20
N PHE A 114 12.77 9.26 -4.19
CA PHE A 114 12.90 7.89 -4.68
C PHE A 114 14.01 7.81 -5.73
N THR A 115 14.65 6.64 -5.82
CA THR A 115 15.65 6.42 -6.86
C THR A 115 14.95 6.10 -8.17
N ALA A 116 15.62 6.38 -9.29
CA ALA A 116 15.17 5.94 -10.60
C ALA A 116 14.98 4.41 -10.62
N PRO A 117 14.05 3.88 -11.44
CA PRO A 117 13.91 2.45 -11.65
C PRO A 117 15.25 1.84 -12.12
N ASP A 118 15.60 0.71 -11.52
CA ASP A 118 16.67 -0.16 -12.01
C ASP A 118 16.09 -1.24 -12.97
N PRO A 119 16.92 -2.02 -13.68
CA PRO A 119 16.42 -3.03 -14.62
C PRO A 119 15.49 -4.09 -13.99
N VAL A 120 15.66 -4.40 -12.70
CA VAL A 120 14.83 -5.40 -11.99
C VAL A 120 13.45 -4.82 -11.72
N THR A 121 13.41 -3.64 -11.11
CA THR A 121 12.17 -2.92 -10.77
C THR A 121 11.40 -2.43 -12.01
N ASP A 122 12.08 -2.12 -13.11
CA ASP A 122 11.41 -1.83 -14.39
C ASP A 122 10.81 -3.09 -15.02
N ARG A 123 11.50 -4.24 -14.95
CA ARG A 123 10.98 -5.54 -15.43
C ARG A 123 9.73 -5.99 -14.65
N ILE A 124 9.83 -6.10 -13.32
CA ILE A 124 8.92 -5.40 -12.43
C ILE A 124 7.59 -4.88 -12.97
N GLY A 125 7.60 -3.55 -13.15
CA GLY A 125 6.48 -2.78 -13.66
C GLY A 125 5.98 -3.22 -15.03
N GLN A 126 6.88 -3.62 -15.93
CA GLN A 126 6.48 -4.10 -17.26
C GLN A 126 5.64 -5.37 -17.17
N ASN A 127 6.05 -6.35 -16.35
CA ASN A 127 5.31 -7.59 -16.12
C ASN A 127 3.90 -7.29 -15.56
N VAL A 128 3.78 -6.33 -14.63
CA VAL A 128 2.46 -5.88 -14.12
C VAL A 128 1.62 -5.23 -15.22
N ALA A 129 2.20 -4.29 -15.98
CA ALA A 129 1.48 -3.57 -17.03
C ALA A 129 0.99 -4.50 -18.15
N ASP A 130 1.84 -5.42 -18.60
CA ASP A 130 1.50 -6.39 -19.64
C ASP A 130 0.42 -7.36 -19.18
N PHE A 131 0.50 -7.81 -17.93
CA PHE A 131 -0.52 -8.67 -17.34
C PHE A 131 -1.88 -7.95 -17.26
N LEU A 132 -1.93 -6.71 -16.78
CA LEU A 132 -3.18 -5.95 -16.69
C LEU A 132 -3.77 -5.66 -18.07
N ALA A 133 -2.94 -5.30 -19.06
CA ALA A 133 -3.37 -5.12 -20.44
C ALA A 133 -3.92 -6.42 -21.05
N ALA A 134 -3.29 -7.56 -20.75
CA ALA A 134 -3.79 -8.87 -21.18
C ALA A 134 -5.12 -9.24 -20.52
N ASP A 135 -5.30 -8.94 -19.24
CA ASP A 135 -6.56 -9.16 -18.52
C ASP A 135 -7.70 -8.27 -19.06
N MET A 136 -7.39 -7.03 -19.45
CA MET A 136 -8.34 -6.17 -20.17
C MET A 136 -8.75 -6.77 -21.51
N ARG A 137 -7.79 -7.19 -22.35
CA ARG A 137 -8.09 -7.82 -23.65
C ARG A 137 -8.90 -9.10 -23.50
N ALA A 138 -8.70 -9.84 -22.41
CA ALA A 138 -9.45 -11.05 -22.11
C ALA A 138 -10.84 -10.79 -21.50
N GLY A 139 -11.24 -9.53 -21.32
CA GLY A 139 -12.53 -9.16 -20.73
C GLY A 139 -12.63 -9.40 -19.22
N ARG A 140 -11.51 -9.63 -18.54
CA ARG A 140 -11.45 -9.78 -17.07
C ARG A 140 -11.31 -8.46 -16.35
N ILE A 141 -10.83 -7.42 -17.01
CA ILE A 141 -10.86 -6.03 -16.52
C ILE A 141 -11.67 -5.21 -17.52
N PRO A 142 -12.58 -4.32 -17.07
CA PRO A 142 -13.36 -3.49 -17.98
C PRO A 142 -12.45 -2.60 -18.83
N ASP A 143 -12.90 -2.27 -20.04
CA ASP A 143 -12.23 -1.39 -21.00
C ASP A 143 -12.00 0.03 -20.47
N THR A 144 -12.87 0.52 -19.59
CA THR A 144 -12.70 1.79 -18.86
C THR A 144 -11.58 1.75 -17.82
N PHE A 145 -11.04 0.56 -17.55
CA PHE A 145 -10.13 0.24 -16.46
C PHE A 145 -10.73 0.51 -15.07
N LEU A 146 -9.95 0.21 -14.03
CA LEU A 146 -10.36 0.33 -12.63
C LEU A 146 -9.42 1.28 -11.87
N PRO A 147 -9.87 1.88 -10.74
CA PRO A 147 -8.99 2.67 -9.90
C PRO A 147 -7.85 1.81 -9.34
N LEU A 148 -6.66 2.40 -9.28
CA LEU A 148 -5.47 1.74 -8.75
C LEU A 148 -5.15 2.20 -7.33
N GLN A 149 -4.73 1.25 -6.52
CA GLN A 149 -3.94 1.50 -5.32
C GLN A 149 -2.53 0.98 -5.55
N SER A 150 -1.54 1.76 -5.12
CA SER A 150 -0.14 1.34 -5.10
C SER A 150 0.49 1.66 -3.76
N GLY A 151 1.33 0.76 -3.25
CA GLY A 151 2.16 1.02 -2.09
C GLY A 151 3.24 2.09 -2.37
N VAL A 152 4.17 2.23 -1.43
CA VAL A 152 5.33 3.12 -1.56
C VAL A 152 6.59 2.39 -2.00
N GLY A 153 7.47 3.09 -2.71
CA GLY A 153 8.85 2.65 -2.94
C GLY A 153 9.20 2.55 -4.41
N ASN A 154 10.44 2.13 -4.67
CA ASN A 154 10.98 2.07 -6.03
C ASN A 154 10.18 1.15 -6.95
N ILE A 155 9.73 0.00 -6.44
CA ILE A 155 8.91 -0.95 -7.23
C ILE A 155 7.55 -0.34 -7.57
N ALA A 156 6.87 0.28 -6.60
CA ALA A 156 5.60 0.96 -6.83
C ALA A 156 5.73 2.05 -7.89
N ASN A 157 6.77 2.90 -7.80
CA ASN A 157 7.05 3.93 -8.80
C ASN A 157 7.35 3.34 -10.18
N ALA A 158 8.11 2.25 -10.27
CA ALA A 158 8.41 1.58 -11.53
C ALA A 158 7.15 0.98 -12.16
N VAL A 159 6.26 0.37 -11.36
CA VAL A 159 4.96 -0.13 -11.82
C VAL A 159 4.09 0.99 -12.36
N LEU A 160 3.92 2.08 -11.61
CA LEU A 160 3.14 3.24 -12.06
C LEU A 160 3.72 3.88 -13.33
N GLY A 161 5.05 3.97 -13.42
CA GLY A 161 5.75 4.43 -14.61
C GLY A 161 5.51 3.53 -15.82
N ALA A 162 5.58 2.21 -15.65
CA ALA A 162 5.31 1.25 -16.72
C ALA A 162 3.86 1.34 -17.21
N LEU A 163 2.90 1.42 -16.30
CA LEU A 163 1.48 1.64 -16.62
C LEU A 163 1.25 2.96 -17.36
N GLY A 164 1.92 4.03 -16.94
CA GLY A 164 1.85 5.34 -17.59
C GLY A 164 2.34 5.32 -19.04
N ARG A 165 3.37 4.52 -19.34
CA ARG A 165 3.97 4.40 -20.68
C ARG A 165 3.31 3.34 -21.57
N ASN A 166 2.59 2.38 -21.01
CA ASN A 166 1.95 1.32 -21.78
C ASN A 166 0.71 1.88 -22.53
N PRO A 167 0.69 1.84 -23.88
CA PRO A 167 -0.41 2.40 -24.67
C PRO A 167 -1.72 1.60 -24.56
N ASP A 168 -1.65 0.32 -24.18
CA ASP A 168 -2.82 -0.53 -23.98
C ASP A 168 -3.55 -0.24 -22.65
N ILE A 169 -2.89 0.49 -21.74
CA ILE A 169 -3.49 0.95 -20.49
C ILE A 169 -4.09 2.34 -20.73
N PRO A 170 -5.42 2.52 -20.55
CA PRO A 170 -6.04 3.83 -20.70
C PRO A 170 -5.66 4.74 -19.54
N ALA A 171 -5.91 6.05 -19.67
CA ALA A 171 -5.76 6.97 -18.56
C ALA A 171 -6.64 6.52 -17.37
N PHE A 172 -6.07 6.43 -16.18
CA PHE A 172 -6.68 5.77 -15.02
C PHE A 172 -6.87 6.73 -13.85
N GLN A 173 -7.47 6.23 -12.76
CA GLN A 173 -7.66 6.98 -11.52
C GLN A 173 -6.92 6.27 -10.39
N MET A 174 -6.50 7.03 -9.39
CA MET A 174 -5.85 6.50 -8.19
C MET A 174 -6.81 6.63 -7.01
N TYR A 175 -6.89 5.58 -6.21
CA TYR A 175 -7.52 5.58 -4.90
C TYR A 175 -6.59 4.80 -3.97
N THR A 176 -5.74 5.52 -3.24
CA THR A 176 -4.58 4.97 -2.55
C THR A 176 -4.46 5.53 -1.14
N GLU A 177 -3.59 4.95 -0.31
CA GLU A 177 -3.27 5.52 1.01
C GLU A 177 -2.38 6.76 0.85
N VAL A 178 -1.36 6.66 0.00
CA VAL A 178 -0.37 7.72 -0.19
C VAL A 178 -0.07 7.94 -1.67
N LEU A 179 0.18 9.21 -2.01
CA LEU A 179 0.53 9.65 -3.35
C LEU A 179 1.99 10.07 -3.40
N GLN A 180 2.69 9.71 -4.48
CA GLN A 180 4.13 9.90 -4.65
C GLN A 180 4.42 10.78 -5.88
N ASP A 181 5.64 11.32 -5.98
CA ASP A 181 6.08 12.21 -7.08
C ASP A 181 5.73 11.64 -8.47
N SER A 182 5.90 10.33 -8.66
CA SER A 182 5.61 9.64 -9.91
C SER A 182 4.16 9.86 -10.37
N VAL A 183 3.20 9.80 -9.43
CA VAL A 183 1.79 9.98 -9.73
C VAL A 183 1.48 11.44 -10.02
N VAL A 184 2.10 12.38 -9.30
CA VAL A 184 1.94 13.82 -9.59
C VAL A 184 2.40 14.12 -11.00
N GLY A 185 3.53 13.55 -11.44
CA GLY A 185 3.99 13.61 -12.82
C GLY A 185 2.97 13.03 -13.82
N LEU A 186 2.40 11.86 -13.53
CA LEU A 186 1.38 11.24 -14.38
C LEU A 186 0.06 12.04 -14.43
N ILE A 187 -0.30 12.76 -13.36
CA ILE A 187 -1.45 13.68 -13.36
C ILE A 187 -1.18 14.84 -14.32
N LYS A 188 0.00 15.47 -14.24
CA LYS A 188 0.39 16.55 -15.15
C LYS A 188 0.42 16.12 -16.62
N GLN A 189 0.70 14.84 -16.88
CA GLN A 189 0.68 14.23 -18.22
C GLN A 189 -0.71 13.77 -18.68
N GLY A 190 -1.74 13.86 -17.83
CA GLY A 190 -3.09 13.37 -18.13
C GLY A 190 -3.23 11.84 -18.16
N ARG A 191 -2.20 11.09 -17.74
CA ARG A 191 -2.23 9.63 -17.63
C ARG A 191 -2.96 9.18 -16.37
N VAL A 192 -2.87 9.95 -15.28
CA VAL A 192 -3.72 9.83 -14.11
C VAL A 192 -4.74 10.96 -14.11
N LYS A 193 -6.02 10.61 -14.25
CA LYS A 193 -7.13 11.58 -14.36
C LYS A 193 -7.48 12.21 -13.02
N PHE A 194 -7.32 11.45 -11.93
CA PHE A 194 -7.66 11.88 -10.58
C PHE A 194 -6.92 11.05 -9.54
N GLY A 195 -6.49 11.68 -8.44
CA GLY A 195 -5.89 11.02 -7.28
C GLY A 195 -6.70 11.23 -6.00
N SER A 196 -7.12 10.14 -5.37
CA SER A 196 -7.67 10.13 -4.01
C SER A 196 -6.67 9.49 -3.07
N THR A 197 -6.25 10.22 -2.04
CA THR A 197 -5.20 9.78 -1.11
C THR A 197 -5.51 10.16 0.34
N CYS A 198 -4.81 9.59 1.32
CA CYS A 198 -4.78 10.11 2.69
C CYS A 198 -3.65 11.12 2.90
N SER A 199 -2.51 10.93 2.23
CA SER A 199 -1.38 11.85 2.30
C SER A 199 -0.63 11.99 0.99
N LEU A 200 0.09 13.11 0.87
CA LEU A 200 1.11 13.32 -0.14
C LEU A 200 2.47 12.97 0.48
N SER A 201 3.04 11.86 0.04
CA SER A 201 4.40 11.45 0.41
C SER A 201 5.32 11.78 -0.75
N VAL A 202 5.51 13.09 -0.96
CA VAL A 202 6.21 13.66 -2.11
C VAL A 202 7.38 14.52 -1.67
N THR A 203 8.40 14.68 -2.52
CA THR A 203 9.52 15.58 -2.24
C THR A 203 9.05 17.02 -2.00
N ASN A 204 9.82 17.81 -1.25
CA ASN A 204 9.50 19.24 -1.03
C ASN A 204 9.42 20.03 -2.35
N GLU A 205 10.21 19.66 -3.37
CA GLU A 205 10.09 20.24 -4.71
C GLU A 205 8.72 19.94 -5.33
N CYS A 206 8.31 18.67 -5.32
CA CYS A 206 7.01 18.25 -5.83
C CYS A 206 5.84 18.87 -5.05
N LEU A 207 5.95 18.96 -3.72
CA LEU A 207 4.93 19.58 -2.88
C LEU A 207 4.77 21.08 -3.19
N ASN A 208 5.88 21.78 -3.37
CA ASN A 208 5.88 23.19 -3.76
C ASN A 208 5.33 23.40 -5.18
N ASP A 209 5.60 22.50 -6.12
CA ASP A 209 4.98 22.51 -7.45
C ASP A 209 3.46 22.35 -7.37
N ILE A 210 2.96 21.47 -6.49
CA ILE A 210 1.52 21.34 -6.22
C ILE A 210 0.94 22.64 -5.66
N TYR A 211 1.59 23.24 -4.65
CA TYR A 211 1.12 24.50 -4.05
C TYR A 211 1.13 25.68 -5.03
N GLY A 212 2.14 25.75 -5.89
CA GLY A 212 2.27 26.79 -6.92
C GLY A 212 1.26 26.63 -8.06
N ASN A 213 0.76 25.41 -8.31
CA ASN A 213 -0.18 25.10 -9.39
C ASN A 213 -1.52 24.58 -8.85
N ILE A 214 -1.98 25.09 -7.71
CA ILE A 214 -3.11 24.49 -6.99
C ILE A 214 -4.41 24.46 -7.81
N ASP A 215 -4.63 25.45 -8.68
CA ASP A 215 -5.82 25.53 -9.52
C ASP A 215 -5.90 24.35 -10.50
N PHE A 216 -4.73 23.86 -10.97
CA PHE A 216 -4.66 22.67 -11.81
C PHE A 216 -4.92 21.38 -11.03
N PHE A 217 -4.51 21.32 -9.76
CA PHE A 217 -4.64 20.11 -8.93
C PHE A 217 -5.99 20.02 -8.20
N ARG A 218 -6.69 21.13 -8.02
CA ARG A 218 -7.94 21.21 -7.23
C ARG A 218 -9.05 20.29 -7.72
N ASP A 219 -9.14 20.09 -9.03
CA ASP A 219 -10.08 19.18 -9.70
C ASP A 219 -9.49 17.78 -9.98
N LYS A 220 -8.23 17.52 -9.59
CA LYS A 220 -7.50 16.28 -9.90
C LYS A 220 -6.99 15.53 -8.67
N LEU A 221 -7.13 16.10 -7.48
CA LEU A 221 -6.57 15.54 -6.26
C LEU A 221 -7.49 15.82 -5.05
N VAL A 222 -7.64 14.82 -4.19
CA VAL A 222 -8.34 14.93 -2.90
C VAL A 222 -7.61 14.17 -1.81
N LEU A 223 -7.52 14.78 -0.63
CA LEU A 223 -6.96 14.17 0.57
C LEU A 223 -8.09 13.79 1.54
N ARG A 224 -8.12 12.55 2.03
CA ARG A 224 -9.20 12.00 2.88
C ARG A 224 -8.64 11.42 4.18
N PRO A 225 -9.42 11.32 5.26
CA PRO A 225 -9.01 10.55 6.43
C PRO A 225 -8.67 9.11 6.05
N SER A 226 -7.74 8.48 6.77
CA SER A 226 -7.31 7.11 6.50
C SER A 226 -8.45 6.09 6.67
N GLU A 227 -9.44 6.41 7.50
CA GLU A 227 -10.68 5.62 7.63
C GLU A 227 -11.51 5.58 6.34
N ILE A 228 -11.33 6.56 5.45
CA ILE A 228 -12.03 6.68 4.17
C ILE A 228 -11.15 6.15 3.04
N SER A 229 -9.91 6.64 2.90
CA SER A 229 -9.00 6.20 1.83
C SER A 229 -8.70 4.71 1.85
N ASN A 230 -8.75 4.08 3.02
CA ASN A 230 -8.47 2.65 3.18
C ASN A 230 -9.74 1.85 3.48
N ASN A 231 -10.94 2.44 3.32
CA ASN A 231 -12.16 1.80 3.78
C ASN A 231 -12.50 0.55 2.96
N PRO A 232 -12.64 -0.64 3.56
CA PRO A 232 -12.98 -1.87 2.84
C PRO A 232 -14.29 -1.78 2.01
N GLU A 233 -15.30 -1.04 2.50
CA GLU A 233 -16.56 -0.83 1.77
C GLU A 233 -16.30 -0.09 0.45
N VAL A 234 -15.51 0.98 0.51
CA VAL A 234 -15.22 1.84 -0.64
C VAL A 234 -14.26 1.14 -1.60
N VAL A 235 -13.18 0.53 -1.08
CA VAL A 235 -12.20 -0.22 -1.89
C VAL A 235 -12.90 -1.29 -2.73
N ARG A 236 -13.79 -2.07 -2.11
CA ARG A 236 -14.52 -3.13 -2.80
C ARG A 236 -15.58 -2.57 -3.76
N ARG A 237 -16.32 -1.54 -3.36
CA ARG A 237 -17.35 -0.92 -4.22
C ARG A 237 -16.76 -0.34 -5.50
N LEU A 238 -15.62 0.34 -5.39
CA LEU A 238 -14.93 0.93 -6.53
C LEU A 238 -14.18 -0.11 -7.38
N GLY A 239 -14.03 -1.34 -6.88
CA GLY A 239 -13.36 -2.42 -7.59
C GLY A 239 -11.87 -2.15 -7.78
N LEU A 240 -11.15 -1.74 -6.73
CA LEU A 240 -9.73 -1.38 -6.85
C LEU A 240 -8.86 -2.55 -7.30
N ILE A 241 -7.93 -2.29 -8.20
CA ILE A 241 -6.75 -3.13 -8.41
C ILE A 241 -5.66 -2.64 -7.45
N THR A 242 -5.16 -3.52 -6.59
CA THR A 242 -4.26 -3.14 -5.49
C THR A 242 -2.89 -3.77 -5.70
N ILE A 243 -1.83 -2.96 -5.63
CA ILE A 243 -0.46 -3.39 -5.89
C ILE A 243 0.39 -3.11 -4.64
N ASN A 244 0.84 -4.17 -3.97
CA ASN A 244 1.59 -4.10 -2.72
C ASN A 244 2.94 -4.81 -2.82
N THR A 245 3.88 -4.48 -1.93
CA THR A 245 5.20 -5.11 -1.91
C THR A 245 5.24 -6.26 -0.91
N ALA A 246 5.81 -7.39 -1.32
CA ALA A 246 6.14 -8.51 -0.44
C ALA A 246 7.59 -8.41 0.05
N LEU A 247 7.85 -8.75 1.33
CA LEU A 247 9.20 -9.11 1.79
C LEU A 247 9.55 -10.51 1.31
N GLU A 248 8.62 -11.44 1.45
CA GLU A 248 8.72 -12.81 0.96
C GLU A 248 7.32 -13.40 0.71
N VAL A 249 7.27 -14.41 -0.14
CA VAL A 249 6.07 -15.12 -0.56
C VAL A 249 6.36 -16.61 -0.45
N ASP A 250 5.43 -17.39 0.08
CA ASP A 250 5.59 -18.84 0.09
C ASP A 250 5.02 -19.52 -1.16
N LEU A 251 5.32 -20.81 -1.28
CA LEU A 251 4.85 -21.65 -2.38
C LEU A 251 3.33 -21.70 -2.52
N TYR A 252 2.59 -21.31 -1.50
CA TYR A 252 1.12 -21.35 -1.50
C TYR A 252 0.50 -19.97 -1.69
N GLY A 253 1.35 -18.95 -1.87
CA GLY A 253 0.94 -17.57 -2.10
C GLY A 253 0.43 -16.89 -0.83
N ASN A 254 0.93 -17.29 0.34
CA ASN A 254 0.88 -16.42 1.52
C ASN A 254 2.03 -15.41 1.43
N VAL A 255 1.83 -14.23 2.00
CA VAL A 255 2.78 -13.12 1.93
C VAL A 255 3.11 -12.60 3.33
N ASN A 256 4.40 -12.33 3.51
CA ASN A 256 4.96 -11.54 4.59
C ASN A 256 5.34 -10.15 4.04
N SER A 257 4.87 -9.09 4.69
CA SER A 257 5.19 -7.70 4.35
C SER A 257 5.85 -6.95 5.52
N THR A 258 6.07 -7.61 6.67
CA THR A 258 6.39 -6.91 7.92
C THR A 258 7.61 -7.43 8.67
N HIS A 259 7.80 -8.75 8.80
CA HIS A 259 8.79 -9.30 9.73
C HIS A 259 9.92 -10.02 8.99
N VAL A 260 11.12 -9.45 9.00
CA VAL A 260 12.31 -10.14 8.48
C VAL A 260 12.65 -11.31 9.40
N CYS A 261 12.72 -12.52 8.84
CA CYS A 261 12.94 -13.77 9.59
C CYS A 261 11.98 -13.93 10.78
N GLY A 262 10.71 -13.57 10.56
CA GLY A 262 9.61 -13.79 11.51
C GLY A 262 9.61 -12.93 12.78
N THR A 263 10.65 -12.13 13.02
CA THR A 263 10.84 -11.47 14.33
C THR A 263 11.19 -9.99 14.21
N LYS A 264 11.98 -9.59 13.20
CA LYS A 264 12.42 -8.21 13.06
C LYS A 264 11.40 -7.40 12.26
N MET A 265 10.62 -6.58 12.96
CA MET A 265 9.71 -5.62 12.34
C MET A 265 10.47 -4.70 11.38
N MET A 266 9.92 -4.55 10.17
CA MET A 266 10.41 -3.63 9.15
C MET A 266 9.76 -2.25 9.33
N ASN A 267 8.46 -2.16 9.01
CA ASN A 267 7.66 -0.95 9.18
C ASN A 267 6.36 -1.29 9.94
N GLY A 268 5.51 -2.09 9.32
CA GLY A 268 4.19 -2.49 9.81
C GLY A 268 3.29 -2.86 8.62
N ILE A 269 2.15 -3.50 8.90
CA ILE A 269 1.23 -3.97 7.84
C ILE A 269 0.62 -2.79 7.06
N GLY A 270 0.48 -1.62 7.69
CA GLY A 270 -0.14 -0.44 7.07
C GLY A 270 -1.53 -0.75 6.52
N GLY A 271 -1.89 -0.14 5.39
CA GLY A 271 -3.12 -0.44 4.67
C GLY A 271 -3.10 -1.68 3.79
N SER A 272 -1.99 -2.43 3.68
CA SER A 272 -1.90 -3.54 2.72
C SER A 272 -2.99 -4.59 2.95
N GLY A 273 -3.36 -4.82 4.21
CA GLY A 273 -4.47 -5.71 4.58
C GLY A 273 -5.85 -5.17 4.17
N ASP A 274 -6.08 -3.87 4.38
CA ASP A 274 -7.33 -3.19 4.03
C ASP A 274 -7.60 -3.29 2.52
N PHE A 275 -6.56 -3.01 1.71
CA PHE A 275 -6.62 -3.05 0.26
C PHE A 275 -6.67 -4.48 -0.29
N THR A 276 -5.70 -5.33 0.06
CA THR A 276 -5.56 -6.69 -0.49
C THR A 276 -6.83 -7.51 -0.34
N ARG A 277 -7.45 -7.49 0.86
CA ARG A 277 -8.65 -8.30 1.12
C ARG A 277 -9.90 -7.76 0.42
N SER A 278 -9.93 -6.46 0.14
CA SER A 278 -11.11 -5.78 -0.40
C SER A 278 -11.02 -5.52 -1.90
N ALA A 279 -9.89 -5.84 -2.52
CA ALA A 279 -9.59 -5.58 -3.91
C ALA A 279 -10.50 -6.33 -4.87
N TYR A 280 -10.66 -5.76 -6.07
CA TYR A 280 -11.08 -6.51 -7.26
C TYR A 280 -10.00 -7.52 -7.68
N LEU A 281 -8.74 -7.08 -7.64
CA LEU A 281 -7.57 -7.87 -7.99
C LEU A 281 -6.39 -7.45 -7.12
N SER A 282 -5.88 -8.39 -6.33
CA SER A 282 -4.75 -8.18 -5.42
C SER A 282 -3.44 -8.69 -6.03
N ILE A 283 -2.47 -7.79 -6.17
CA ILE A 283 -1.16 -8.04 -6.76
C ILE A 283 -0.09 -7.77 -5.72
N PHE A 284 0.80 -8.74 -5.52
CA PHE A 284 2.04 -8.54 -4.78
C PHE A 284 3.24 -8.55 -5.71
N THR A 285 4.15 -7.62 -5.47
CA THR A 285 5.39 -7.47 -6.22
C THR A 285 6.60 -7.59 -5.30
N CYS A 286 7.65 -8.25 -5.77
CA CYS A 286 8.96 -8.26 -5.12
C CYS A 286 10.05 -8.65 -6.12
N PRO A 287 11.31 -8.24 -5.90
CA PRO A 287 12.43 -8.88 -6.55
C PRO A 287 12.49 -10.35 -6.12
N SER A 288 12.83 -11.27 -7.01
CA SER A 288 12.88 -12.70 -6.67
C SER A 288 14.01 -13.06 -5.69
N VAL A 289 15.01 -12.19 -5.56
CA VAL A 289 16.12 -12.31 -4.59
C VAL A 289 16.49 -10.98 -3.94
N ALA A 290 17.14 -11.06 -2.78
CA ALA A 290 17.76 -9.93 -2.09
C ALA A 290 19.22 -10.25 -1.70
N LYS A 291 19.95 -9.23 -1.25
CA LYS A 291 21.34 -9.33 -0.75
C LYS A 291 22.27 -10.09 -1.72
N GLU A 292 22.38 -9.61 -2.96
CA GLU A 292 23.25 -10.21 -3.99
C GLU A 292 22.92 -11.68 -4.29
N GLY A 293 21.63 -12.04 -4.24
CA GLY A 293 21.18 -13.41 -4.49
C GLY A 293 21.23 -14.34 -3.27
N LYS A 294 21.74 -13.89 -2.12
CA LYS A 294 21.88 -14.70 -0.89
C LYS A 294 20.56 -14.96 -0.17
N ILE A 295 19.52 -14.21 -0.48
CA ILE A 295 18.18 -14.39 0.08
C ILE A 295 17.21 -14.59 -1.07
N SER A 296 16.39 -15.64 -1.00
CA SER A 296 15.24 -15.82 -1.88
C SER A 296 14.03 -15.07 -1.33
N ALA A 297 13.28 -14.38 -2.19
CA ALA A 297 11.97 -13.86 -1.81
C ALA A 297 10.87 -14.93 -1.90
N ILE A 298 11.11 -16.03 -2.63
CA ILE A 298 10.21 -17.18 -2.67
C ILE A 298 10.75 -18.25 -1.72
N VAL A 299 9.93 -18.65 -0.73
CA VAL A 299 10.33 -19.55 0.36
C VAL A 299 9.35 -20.72 0.51
N PRO A 300 9.72 -21.82 1.19
CA PRO A 300 8.81 -22.92 1.45
C PRO A 300 7.57 -22.50 2.25
N MET A 301 7.77 -21.73 3.32
CA MET A 301 6.75 -21.14 4.19
C MET A 301 7.20 -19.76 4.61
N VAL A 302 6.30 -18.77 4.59
CA VAL A 302 6.65 -17.42 5.04
C VAL A 302 6.95 -17.43 6.54
N SER A 303 7.99 -16.71 6.94
CA SER A 303 8.38 -16.63 8.36
C SER A 303 7.38 -15.83 9.22
N HIS A 304 6.48 -15.08 8.58
CA HIS A 304 5.35 -14.39 9.19
C HIS A 304 4.20 -14.26 8.17
N HIS A 305 2.95 -14.43 8.61
CA HIS A 305 1.78 -14.35 7.74
C HIS A 305 1.06 -13.01 7.92
N ASP A 306 1.19 -12.10 6.95
CA ASP A 306 0.38 -10.87 6.88
C ASP A 306 -0.85 -11.07 5.96
N HIS A 307 -0.67 -11.80 4.86
CA HIS A 307 -1.72 -12.05 3.88
C HIS A 307 -1.78 -13.53 3.52
N SER A 308 -2.98 -14.12 3.57
CA SER A 308 -3.18 -15.53 3.27
C SER A 308 -3.42 -15.78 1.78
N GLU A 309 -3.27 -17.05 1.37
CA GLU A 309 -3.59 -17.57 0.03
C GLU A 309 -4.99 -17.17 -0.48
N HIS A 310 -5.97 -16.98 0.42
CA HIS A 310 -7.34 -16.57 0.07
C HIS A 310 -7.47 -15.10 -0.27
N SER A 311 -6.46 -14.29 0.02
CA SER A 311 -6.47 -12.83 -0.21
C SER A 311 -5.55 -12.42 -1.36
N VAL A 312 -4.59 -13.28 -1.72
CA VAL A 312 -3.53 -13.00 -2.68
C VAL A 312 -3.87 -13.64 -4.02
N SER A 313 -4.09 -12.81 -5.04
CA SER A 313 -4.49 -13.25 -6.37
C SER A 313 -3.30 -13.43 -7.30
N ILE A 314 -2.38 -12.46 -7.35
CA ILE A 314 -1.27 -12.42 -8.31
C ILE A 314 0.04 -12.15 -7.59
N ILE A 315 1.09 -12.85 -7.97
CA ILE A 315 2.48 -12.58 -7.57
C ILE A 315 3.28 -12.18 -8.82
N VAL A 316 4.10 -11.15 -8.71
CA VAL A 316 4.96 -10.69 -9.80
C VAL A 316 6.37 -10.45 -9.29
N THR A 317 7.34 -11.03 -9.99
CA THR A 317 8.77 -10.72 -9.84
C THR A 317 9.35 -10.32 -11.18
N GLU A 318 10.64 -10.01 -11.23
CA GLU A 318 11.32 -9.76 -12.50
C GLU A 318 11.39 -11.02 -13.38
N GLN A 319 11.15 -12.20 -12.81
CA GLN A 319 11.14 -13.49 -13.51
C GLN A 319 9.85 -13.71 -14.32
N GLY A 320 8.74 -13.10 -13.90
CA GLY A 320 7.43 -13.33 -14.49
C GLY A 320 6.26 -13.12 -13.53
N VAL A 321 5.10 -13.62 -13.94
CA VAL A 321 3.80 -13.44 -13.26
C VAL A 321 3.20 -14.80 -12.94
N ALA A 322 2.76 -15.00 -11.69
CA ALA A 322 1.96 -16.15 -11.28
C ALA A 322 0.52 -15.69 -10.99
N ASP A 323 -0.42 -16.10 -11.84
CA ASP A 323 -1.86 -15.88 -11.65
C ASP A 323 -2.48 -17.04 -10.86
N LEU A 324 -2.84 -16.77 -9.61
CA LEU A 324 -3.23 -17.78 -8.64
C LEU A 324 -4.76 -17.94 -8.51
N ARG A 325 -5.53 -17.23 -9.34
CA ARG A 325 -7.00 -17.26 -9.31
C ARG A 325 -7.50 -18.66 -9.71
N GLY A 326 -8.37 -19.23 -8.88
CA GLY A 326 -8.98 -20.54 -9.14
C GLY A 326 -8.00 -21.72 -9.09
N LYS A 327 -6.82 -21.54 -8.46
CA LYS A 327 -5.78 -22.56 -8.34
C LYS A 327 -5.74 -23.19 -6.95
N SER A 328 -5.59 -24.52 -6.91
CA SER A 328 -5.28 -25.27 -5.68
C SER A 328 -3.85 -24.97 -5.18
N PRO A 329 -3.51 -25.26 -3.91
CA PRO A 329 -2.18 -24.96 -3.37
C PRO A 329 -1.02 -25.52 -4.22
N MET A 330 -1.16 -26.72 -4.79
CA MET A 330 -0.11 -27.30 -5.62
C MET A 330 0.02 -26.65 -6.99
N GLU A 331 -1.09 -26.25 -7.62
CA GLU A 331 -1.04 -25.47 -8.86
C GLU A 331 -0.43 -24.07 -8.60
N ARG A 332 -0.70 -23.47 -7.44
CA ARG A 332 -0.08 -22.21 -7.01
C ARG A 332 1.43 -22.39 -6.83
N ALA A 333 1.87 -23.46 -6.17
CA ALA A 333 3.28 -23.76 -5.98
C ALA A 333 4.02 -23.92 -7.30
N GLU A 334 3.46 -24.65 -8.25
CA GLU A 334 4.03 -24.80 -9.59
C GLU A 334 4.19 -23.43 -10.29
N LEU A 335 3.12 -22.62 -10.32
CA LEU A 335 3.17 -21.30 -10.96
C LEU A 335 4.18 -20.36 -10.29
N ILE A 336 4.23 -20.33 -8.95
CA ILE A 336 5.15 -19.46 -8.21
C ILE A 336 6.60 -19.90 -8.43
N ILE A 337 6.90 -21.20 -8.40
CA ILE A 337 8.25 -21.69 -8.64
C ILE A 337 8.70 -21.40 -10.07
N GLU A 338 7.86 -21.71 -11.06
CA GLU A 338 8.25 -21.58 -12.47
C GLU A 338 8.32 -20.14 -12.96
N HIS A 339 7.43 -19.27 -12.47
CA HIS A 339 7.29 -17.91 -12.99
C HIS A 339 7.82 -16.81 -12.07
N CYS A 340 7.95 -17.05 -10.76
CA CYS A 340 8.34 -15.99 -9.83
C CYS A 340 9.68 -16.26 -9.12
N ALA A 341 10.03 -17.52 -8.86
CA ALA A 341 11.29 -17.84 -8.19
C ALA A 341 12.50 -17.61 -9.12
N HIS A 342 13.59 -17.12 -8.52
CA HIS A 342 14.86 -16.96 -9.20
C HIS A 342 15.43 -18.32 -9.63
N PRO A 343 16.07 -18.44 -10.81
CA PRO A 343 16.63 -19.70 -11.29
C PRO A 343 17.54 -20.42 -10.29
N SER A 344 18.27 -19.67 -9.45
CA SER A 344 19.15 -20.24 -8.41
C SER A 344 18.43 -20.95 -7.25
N TYR A 345 17.12 -20.79 -7.12
CA TYR A 345 16.32 -21.39 -6.03
C TYR A 345 15.23 -22.35 -6.53
N ARG A 346 14.91 -22.39 -7.84
CA ARG A 346 13.79 -23.21 -8.36
C ARG A 346 13.91 -24.69 -8.04
N GLU A 347 15.08 -25.28 -8.34
CA GLU A 347 15.32 -26.70 -8.06
C GLU A 347 15.24 -27.00 -6.56
N MET A 348 15.86 -26.16 -5.74
CA MET A 348 15.80 -26.24 -4.28
C MET A 348 14.36 -26.21 -3.76
N LEU A 349 13.49 -25.34 -4.29
CA LEU A 349 12.08 -25.27 -3.91
C LEU A 349 11.30 -26.53 -4.35
N TRP A 350 11.57 -27.04 -5.55
CA TRP A 350 10.99 -28.31 -6.00
C TRP A 350 11.42 -29.50 -5.14
N ASP A 351 12.67 -29.53 -4.69
CA ASP A 351 13.17 -30.59 -3.82
C ASP A 351 12.50 -30.55 -2.43
N TYR A 352 12.22 -29.35 -1.89
CA TYR A 352 11.37 -29.21 -0.71
C TYR A 352 9.98 -29.84 -0.92
N VAL A 353 9.33 -29.55 -2.05
CA VAL A 353 8.01 -30.08 -2.39
C VAL A 353 8.03 -31.61 -2.54
N LYS A 354 9.08 -32.17 -3.16
CA LYS A 354 9.26 -33.62 -3.32
C LYS A 354 9.48 -34.32 -1.98
N GLY A 355 10.27 -33.71 -1.09
CA GLY A 355 10.55 -34.23 0.26
C GLY A 355 9.43 -34.01 1.27
N SER A 356 8.41 -33.22 0.95
CA SER A 356 7.29 -32.91 1.83
C SER A 356 6.19 -33.97 1.80
N ALA A 357 5.47 -34.11 2.92
CA ALA A 357 4.34 -35.02 3.01
C ALA A 357 3.24 -34.67 1.99
N LYS A 358 2.62 -35.68 1.38
CA LYS A 358 1.48 -35.47 0.47
C LYS A 358 0.24 -35.05 1.27
N GLY A 359 -0.46 -34.06 0.78
CA GLY A 359 -1.69 -33.51 1.36
C GLY A 359 -2.26 -32.41 0.46
N HIS A 360 -3.27 -31.69 0.96
CA HIS A 360 -3.84 -30.53 0.25
C HIS A 360 -2.77 -29.44 0.02
N THR A 361 -2.00 -29.14 1.07
CA THR A 361 -0.86 -28.23 1.08
C THR A 361 0.36 -29.01 1.56
N ARG A 362 1.44 -29.08 0.78
CA ARG A 362 2.58 -29.95 1.07
C ARG A 362 3.63 -29.25 1.93
N HIS A 363 3.76 -29.65 3.18
CA HIS A 363 4.84 -29.17 4.03
C HIS A 363 5.59 -30.33 4.68
N SER A 364 6.88 -30.11 4.88
CA SER A 364 7.66 -30.76 5.92
C SER A 364 7.84 -29.76 7.07
N LEU A 365 7.19 -30.00 8.20
CA LEU A 365 7.22 -29.07 9.34
C LEU A 365 8.64 -28.91 9.92
N SER A 366 9.46 -29.96 9.87
CA SER A 366 10.86 -29.89 10.31
C SER A 366 11.74 -29.05 9.38
N ALA A 367 11.32 -28.82 8.13
CA ALA A 367 12.10 -28.12 7.12
C ALA A 367 11.47 -26.81 6.61
N ALA A 368 10.26 -26.45 7.05
CA ALA A 368 9.50 -25.32 6.51
C ALA A 368 10.26 -23.97 6.61
N PHE A 369 11.10 -23.82 7.63
CA PHE A 369 11.92 -22.63 7.86
C PHE A 369 13.42 -22.88 7.65
N ALA A 370 13.81 -23.96 6.98
CA ALA A 370 15.22 -24.33 6.81
C ALA A 370 16.04 -23.27 6.05
N MET A 371 15.42 -22.59 5.07
CA MET A 371 16.08 -21.49 4.36
C MET A 371 16.35 -20.30 5.28
N HIS A 372 15.39 -19.92 6.14
CA HIS A 372 15.57 -18.87 7.14
C HIS A 372 16.64 -19.24 8.17
N ASP A 373 16.58 -20.44 8.71
CA ASP A 373 17.58 -20.94 9.67
C ASP A 373 18.99 -20.95 9.07
N THR A 374 19.12 -21.45 7.83
CA THR A 374 20.40 -21.45 7.10
C THR A 374 20.91 -20.03 6.93
N PHE A 375 20.06 -19.09 6.49
CA PHE A 375 20.45 -17.69 6.36
C PHE A 375 20.92 -17.08 7.68
N LEU A 376 20.27 -17.40 8.81
CA LEU A 376 20.69 -16.92 10.12
C LEU A 376 22.05 -17.48 10.54
N ARG A 377 22.37 -18.72 10.17
CA ARG A 377 23.66 -19.37 10.49
C ARG A 377 24.80 -18.95 9.57
N THR A 378 24.53 -18.76 8.27
CA THR A 378 25.57 -18.67 7.24
C THR A 378 25.56 -17.36 6.45
N GLY A 379 24.45 -16.61 6.51
CA GLY A 379 24.22 -15.44 5.68
C GLY A 379 23.81 -15.74 4.23
N ASP A 380 23.52 -16.99 3.88
CA ASP A 380 23.18 -17.40 2.49
C ASP A 380 22.20 -18.59 2.44
N MET A 381 20.98 -18.34 1.94
CA MET A 381 19.93 -19.36 1.79
C MET A 381 20.29 -20.45 0.77
N ARG A 382 21.21 -20.19 -0.17
CA ARG A 382 21.63 -21.17 -1.19
C ARG A 382 22.37 -22.37 -0.59
N LEU A 383 22.84 -22.22 0.65
CA LEU A 383 23.54 -23.27 1.39
C LEU A 383 22.58 -24.22 2.13
N THR A 384 21.27 -24.09 1.93
CA THR A 384 20.27 -24.95 2.57
C THR A 384 20.40 -26.37 2.05
N LYS A 385 20.53 -27.34 2.97
CA LYS A 385 20.63 -28.77 2.68
C LYS A 385 19.42 -29.48 3.25
N TRP A 386 18.51 -29.94 2.39
CA TRP A 386 17.24 -30.52 2.83
C TRP A 386 17.42 -31.78 3.67
N GLU A 387 18.47 -32.56 3.41
CA GLU A 387 18.85 -33.75 4.16
C GLU A 387 19.18 -33.49 5.64
N GLU A 388 19.50 -32.24 6.02
CA GLU A 388 19.69 -31.85 7.42
C GLU A 388 18.35 -31.71 8.17
N TYR A 389 17.24 -31.51 7.45
CA TYR A 389 15.91 -31.17 8.03
C TYR A 389 14.82 -32.21 7.72
N ILE A 390 14.89 -32.89 6.58
CA ILE A 390 13.94 -33.92 6.13
C ILE A 390 14.60 -35.28 6.36
N LYS A 391 14.06 -36.04 7.32
CA LYS A 391 14.56 -37.37 7.71
C LYS A 391 13.81 -38.50 7.05
#